data_AF-A0A5K8AGX4-F1
#
_entry.id   AF-A0A5K8AGX4-F1
#
_cell.length_a   1.000
_cell.length_b   1.000
_cell.length_c   1.000
_cell.angle_alpha   90.00
_cell.angle_beta   90.00
_cell.angle_gamma   90.00
#
_symmetry.space_group_name_H-M   'P 1'
#
loop_
_entity.id
_entity.type
_entity.pdbx_description
1 polymer ?
#
loop_
_entity_poly.entity_id
_entity_poly.type
_entity_poly.pdbx_seq_one_letter_code
_entity_poly.pdbx_strand_id
1 'polypeptide(L)' 'MNKLQAMARSMMLFSEAGLNPKSKEYRTLRRLIAFKIDRLGPDAALEQIRRDKDELLAQMKLILF' A
#
# COMPACT_ATOMS: atom_id res chain seq x y z
N MET A 1 -9.97 -8.12 10.59
CA MET A 1 -8.72 -8.69 10.02
C MET A 1 -7.52 -8.32 10.89
N ASN A 2 -6.40 -9.06 10.90
CA ASN A 2 -5.19 -8.64 11.65
C ASN A 2 -4.21 -7.81 10.79
N LYS A 3 -3.21 -7.17 11.41
CA LYS A 3 -2.24 -6.28 10.73
C LYS A 3 -1.47 -7.00 9.61
N LEU A 4 -1.06 -8.25 9.83
CA LEU A 4 -0.35 -9.07 8.85
C LEU A 4 -1.22 -9.35 7.61
N GLN A 5 -2.47 -9.75 7.84
CA GLN A 5 -3.44 -10.00 6.77
C GLN A 5 -3.76 -8.72 5.99
N ALA A 6 -3.93 -7.58 6.67
CA ALA A 6 -4.20 -6.29 6.03
C ALA A 6 -3.01 -5.83 5.17
N MET A 7 -1.79 -5.98 5.67
CA MET A 7 -0.58 -5.72 4.91
C MET A 7 -0.52 -6.60 3.65
N ALA A 8 -0.68 -7.91 3.80
CA ALA A 8 -0.60 -8.83 2.67
C ALA A 8 -1.64 -8.51 1.59
N ARG A 9 -2.91 -8.30 1.98
CA ARG A 9 -3.99 -7.94 1.06
C ARG A 9 -3.74 -6.60 0.38
N SER A 10 -3.27 -5.60 1.13
CA SER A 10 -2.96 -4.29 0.56
C SER A 10 -1.82 -4.39 -0.45
N MET A 11 -0.73 -5.10 -0.13
CA MET A 11 0.41 -5.27 -1.04
C MET A 11 0.04 -6.05 -2.31
N MET A 12 -0.86 -7.04 -2.23
CA MET A 12 -1.35 -7.76 -3.42
C MET A 12 -1.99 -6.82 -4.43
N LEU A 13 -2.76 -5.82 -3.99
CA LEU A 13 -3.41 -4.84 -4.86
C LEU A 13 -2.42 -4.08 -5.75
N PHE A 14 -1.18 -3.89 -5.28
CA PHE A 14 -0.12 -3.20 -6.00
C PHE A 14 0.85 -4.16 -6.71
N SER A 15 0.94 -5.42 -6.28
CA SER A 15 1.73 -6.44 -6.98
C SER A 15 1.17 -6.71 -8.38
N GLU A 16 -0.15 -6.67 -8.55
CA GLU A 16 -0.80 -6.78 -9.86
C GLU A 16 -0.45 -5.62 -10.81
N ALA A 17 -0.03 -4.48 -10.26
CA ALA A 17 0.41 -3.31 -11.04
C ALA A 17 1.88 -3.38 -11.47
N GLY A 18 2.58 -4.50 -11.20
CA GLY A 18 3.97 -4.73 -11.62
C GLY A 18 5.03 -4.07 -10.73
N LEU A 19 4.68 -3.71 -9.49
CA LEU A 19 5.62 -3.08 -8.57
C LEU A 19 6.70 -4.07 -8.10
N ASN A 20 7.97 -3.80 -8.45
CA ASN A 20 9.09 -4.68 -8.11
C ASN A 20 9.36 -4.69 -6.59
N PRO A 21 9.33 -5.85 -5.90
CA PRO A 21 9.55 -5.95 -4.46
C PRO A 21 10.88 -5.37 -3.94
N LYS A 22 11.89 -5.27 -4.80
CA LYS A 22 13.21 -4.72 -4.45
C LYS A 22 13.29 -3.21 -4.65
N SER A 23 12.29 -2.61 -5.28
CA SER A 23 12.31 -1.20 -5.66
C SER A 23 12.07 -0.29 -4.46
N LYS A 24 12.49 0.97 -4.58
CA LYS A 24 12.33 1.97 -3.52
C LYS A 24 10.85 2.31 -3.32
N GLU A 25 10.10 2.36 -4.41
CA GLU A 25 8.65 2.44 -4.50
C GLU A 25 8.01 1.40 -3.56
N TYR A 26 8.33 0.11 -3.76
CA TYR A 26 7.72 -0.97 -2.98
C TYR A 26 7.97 -0.83 -1.47
N ARG A 27 9.19 -0.43 -1.08
CA ARG A 27 9.54 -0.20 0.33
C ARG A 27 8.77 0.99 0.92
N THR A 28 8.64 2.07 0.16
CA THR A 28 7.88 3.27 0.55
C THR A 28 6.40 2.94 0.71
N LEU A 29 5.80 2.23 -0.25
CA LEU A 29 4.41 1.77 -0.17
C LEU A 29 4.16 0.91 1.05
N ARG A 30 5.04 -0.07 1.29
CA ARG A 30 4.94 -0.95 2.46
C ARG A 30 4.96 -0.15 3.77
N ARG A 31 5.81 0.87 3.88
CA ARG A 31 5.83 1.75 5.07
C ARG A 31 4.56 2.58 5.20
N LEU A 32 4.06 3.14 4.09
CA LEU A 32 2.82 3.92 4.07
C LEU A 32 1.61 3.07 4.49
N ILE A 33 1.50 1.85 3.97
CA ILE A 33 0.44 0.90 4.32
C ILE A 33 0.54 0.53 5.81
N ALA A 34 1.74 0.24 6.31
CA ALA A 34 1.93 -0.04 7.74
C ALA A 34 1.45 1.12 8.61
N PHE A 35 1.82 2.36 8.26
CA PHE A 35 1.38 3.56 8.96
C PHE A 35 -0.15 3.74 8.92
N LYS A 36 -0.79 3.52 7.76
CA LYS A 36 -2.25 3.57 7.64
C LYS A 36 -2.94 2.51 8.50
N ILE A 37 -2.43 1.28 8.53
CA ILE A 37 -2.97 0.20 9.37
C ILE A 37 -2.83 0.55 10.85
N ASP A 38 -1.68 1.09 11.27
CA ASP A 38 -1.45 1.49 12.66
C ASP A 38 -2.35 2.65 13.08
N ARG A 39 -2.68 3.55 12.16
CA ARG A 39 -3.53 4.72 12.43
C ARG A 39 -5.03 4.43 12.41
N LEU A 40 -5.50 3.64 11.44
CA LEU A 40 -6.94 3.46 11.17
C LEU A 40 -7.47 2.10 11.62
N GLY A 41 -6.57 1.18 11.93
CA GLY A 41 -6.89 -0.23 12.10
C GLY A 41 -6.91 -1.00 10.78
N PRO A 42 -6.81 -2.35 10.84
CA PRO A 42 -6.52 -3.19 9.68
C PRO A 42 -7.59 -3.15 8.59
N ASP A 43 -8.87 -3.21 8.99
CA ASP A 43 -9.99 -3.27 8.04
C ASP A 43 -10.23 -1.91 7.37
N ALA A 44 -10.26 -0.82 8.14
CA ALA A 44 -10.45 0.53 7.61
C ALA A 44 -9.30 0.97 6.70
N ALA A 45 -8.06 0.60 7.04
CA ALA A 45 -6.91 0.88 6.19
C ALA A 45 -7.01 0.17 4.82
N LEU A 46 -7.41 -1.11 4.80
CA LEU A 46 -7.57 -1.85 3.53
C LEU A 46 -8.64 -1.22 2.65
N GLU A 47 -9.78 -0.83 3.21
CA GLU A 47 -10.86 -0.18 2.46
C GLU A 47 -10.47 1.21 1.94
N GLN A 48 -9.65 1.95 2.68
CA GLN A 48 -9.09 3.20 2.16
C GLN A 48 -8.09 2.94 1.03
N ILE A 49 -7.17 1.99 1.20
CA ILE A 49 -6.14 1.66 0.20
C ILE A 49 -6.79 1.17 -1.11
N ARG A 50 -7.90 0.43 -1.04
CA ARG A 50 -8.66 0.01 -2.22
C ARG A 50 -9.25 1.19 -2.97
N ARG A 51 -9.86 2.14 -2.26
CA ARG A 51 -10.47 3.34 -2.87
C ARG A 51 -9.43 4.24 -3.50
N ASP A 52 -8.29 4.41 -2.84
CA ASP A 52 -7.26 5.36 -3.24
C ASP A 52 -6.16 4.70 -4.10
N LYS A 53 -6.36 3.46 -4.57
CA LYS A 53 -5.31 2.64 -5.23
C LYS A 53 -4.61 3.38 -6.37
N ASP A 54 -5.39 3.95 -7.28
CA ASP A 54 -4.86 4.60 -8.49
C ASP A 54 -4.14 5.90 -8.16
N GLU A 55 -4.67 6.67 -7.19
CA GLU A 55 -4.02 7.88 -6.69
C GLU A 55 -2.70 7.55 -6.00
N LEU A 56 -2.67 6.51 -5.15
CA LEU A 56 -1.46 6.04 -4.49
C LEU A 56 -0.41 5.59 -5.52
N LEU A 57 -0.81 4.87 -6.56
CA LEU A 57 0.09 4.49 -7.66
C LEU A 57 0.64 5.72 -8.41
N ALA A 58 -0.19 6.73 -8.66
CA ALA A 58 0.24 7.96 -9.30
C ALA A 58 1.22 8.76 -8.41
N GLN A 59 0.90 8.94 -7.13
CA GLN A 59 1.79 9.61 -6.17
C GLN A 59 3.14 8.90 -6.07
N MET A 60 3.15 7.57 -6.06
CA MET A 60 4.38 6.78 -6.02
C MET A 60 5.27 6.97 -7.25
N LYS A 61 4.67 7.13 -8.43
CA LYS A 61 5.43 7.44 -9.66
C LYS A 61 6.00 8.86 -9.63
N LEU A 62 5.28 9.82 -9.05
CA LEU A 62 5.71 11.23 -9.01
C LEU A 62 6.79 11.51 -7.95
N ILE A 63 6.78 10.81 -6.81
CA ILE A 63 7.73 11.03 -5.70
C ILE A 63 9.17 10.59 -6.04
N LEU A 64 9.37 9.88 -7.15
CA LEU A 64 10.65 9.25 -7.52
C LEU A 64 11.28 9.76 -8.82
N PHE A 65 10.72 10.82 -9.41
CA PHE A 65 11.35 11.62 -10.46
C PHE A 65 11.90 12.94 -9.91
#